data_AF-A0A1D2AE48-F1
#
_entry.id   AF-A0A1D2AE48-F1
#
_cell.length_a   1.000
_cell.length_b   1.000
_cell.length_c   1.000
_cell.angle_alpha   90.00
_cell.angle_beta   90.00
_cell.angle_gamma   90.00
#
_symmetry.space_group_name_H-M   'P 1'
#
loop_
_entity.id
_entity.type
_entity.pdbx_description
1 polymer ?
#
loop_
_entity_poly.entity_id
_entity_poly.type
_entity_poly.pdbx_seq_one_letter_code
_entity_poly.pdbx_strand_id
1 'polypeptide(L)'
;MDMRSAAQAARVAASGDSALIVNGGGKGPVSAEWMVPKALWLKEEEPEVYAAATYICEYQDFINFRLTGCMCASVNNVSARWHYDTQRGWPDTLLQHLGMPELLEKWPQDVLPL
;
A
#
# COMPACT_ATOMS: atom_id res chain seq x y z
N MET A 1 -5.53 -17.51 2.83
CA MET A 1 -5.00 -16.35 3.58
C MET A 1 -6.17 -15.46 3.99
N ASP A 2 -5.93 -14.46 4.85
CA ASP A 2 -6.96 -13.54 5.34
C ASP A 2 -7.49 -12.64 4.20
N MET A 3 -8.81 -12.51 4.08
CA MET A 3 -9.49 -11.77 3.01
C MET A 3 -10.40 -10.66 3.54
N ARG A 4 -10.19 -10.19 4.77
CA ARG A 4 -11.10 -9.22 5.43
C ARG A 4 -11.27 -7.91 4.64
N SER A 5 -10.24 -7.53 3.89
CA SER A 5 -10.18 -6.34 3.03
C SER A 5 -10.75 -6.56 1.62
N ALA A 6 -11.51 -7.63 1.37
CA ALA A 6 -12.03 -7.95 0.03
C ALA A 6 -12.93 -6.84 -0.53
N ALA A 7 -13.77 -6.21 0.30
CA ALA A 7 -14.61 -5.09 -0.11
C ALA A 7 -13.78 -3.85 -0.49
N GLN A 8 -12.71 -3.58 0.26
CA GLN A 8 -11.74 -2.52 -0.02
C GLN A 8 -11.01 -2.80 -1.33
N ALA A 9 -10.56 -4.04 -1.57
CA ALA A 9 -9.90 -4.41 -2.82
C ALA A 9 -10.80 -4.20 -4.05
N ALA A 10 -12.08 -4.54 -3.95
CA ALA A 10 -13.05 -4.26 -5.01
C ALA A 10 -13.19 -2.74 -5.28
N ARG A 11 -13.19 -1.91 -4.23
CA ARG A 11 -13.21 -0.44 -4.36
C ARG A 11 -11.94 0.11 -4.99
N VAL A 12 -10.76 -0.40 -4.60
CA VAL A 12 -9.48 -0.03 -5.22
C VAL A 12 -9.51 -0.36 -6.71
N ALA A 13 -9.94 -1.57 -7.08
CA ALA A 13 -10.05 -1.98 -8.48
C ALA A 13 -11.05 -1.12 -9.29
N ALA A 14 -12.14 -0.69 -8.65
CA ALA A 14 -13.16 0.16 -9.27
C ALA A 14 -12.80 1.66 -9.33
N SER A 15 -11.66 2.07 -8.75
CA SER A 15 -11.27 3.49 -8.66
C SER A 15 -11.04 4.16 -10.02
N GLY A 16 -10.70 3.38 -11.05
CA GLY A 16 -10.32 3.90 -12.37
C GLY A 16 -9.02 4.73 -12.37
N ASP A 17 -8.25 4.71 -11.28
CA ASP A 17 -7.03 5.51 -11.15
C ASP A 17 -5.91 4.99 -12.06
N SER A 18 -5.07 5.90 -12.55
CA SER A 18 -3.93 5.57 -13.40
C SER A 18 -2.88 4.67 -12.71
N ALA A 19 -2.82 4.68 -11.38
CA ALA A 19 -1.98 3.80 -10.58
C ALA A 19 -2.31 2.31 -10.77
N LEU A 20 -3.53 1.99 -11.25
CA LEU A 20 -3.92 0.63 -11.59
C LEU A 20 -3.15 0.06 -12.81
N ILE A 21 -2.26 0.83 -13.44
CA ILE A 21 -1.36 0.34 -14.49
C ILE A 21 -0.56 -0.89 -14.02
N VAL A 22 -0.21 -0.93 -12.72
CA VAL A 22 0.49 -2.05 -12.07
C VAL A 22 -0.28 -3.37 -12.21
N ASN A 23 -1.62 -3.33 -12.18
CA ASN A 23 -2.49 -4.49 -12.40
C ASN A 23 -3.22 -4.42 -13.75
N GLY A 24 -2.51 -4.02 -14.81
CA GLY A 24 -3.02 -4.05 -16.18
C GLY A 24 -4.05 -2.97 -16.50
N GLY A 25 -3.94 -1.82 -15.82
CA GLY A 25 -4.87 -0.69 -15.97
C GLY A 25 -6.25 -1.00 -15.43
N GLY A 26 -6.34 -1.74 -14.32
CA GLY A 26 -7.60 -2.15 -13.70
C GLY A 26 -8.27 -3.38 -14.34
N LYS A 27 -7.66 -3.98 -15.38
CA LYS A 27 -8.15 -5.22 -16.00
C LYS A 27 -7.77 -6.46 -15.19
N GLY A 28 -6.65 -6.41 -14.47
CA GLY A 28 -6.22 -7.43 -13.54
C GLY A 28 -6.82 -7.22 -12.15
N PRO A 29 -6.97 -8.29 -11.36
CA PRO A 29 -7.53 -8.18 -10.02
C PRO A 29 -6.61 -7.38 -9.09
N VAL A 30 -7.21 -6.66 -8.14
CA VAL A 30 -6.53 -6.18 -6.95
C VAL A 30 -6.77 -7.20 -5.84
N SER A 31 -5.70 -7.73 -5.24
CA SER A 31 -5.86 -8.70 -4.15
C SER A 31 -6.18 -8.00 -2.82
N ALA A 32 -7.08 -8.58 -2.03
CA ALA A 32 -7.32 -8.18 -0.64
C ALA A 32 -6.03 -8.25 0.20
N GLU A 33 -5.06 -9.04 -0.24
CA GLU A 33 -3.83 -9.27 0.49
C GLU A 33 -2.78 -8.16 0.30
N TRP A 34 -3.01 -7.25 -0.64
CA TRP A 34 -2.11 -6.16 -0.97
C TRP A 34 -2.20 -4.99 0.02
N MET A 35 -1.20 -4.12 -0.02
CA MET A 35 -1.03 -3.04 0.95
C MET A 35 -2.21 -2.07 0.99
N VAL A 36 -2.58 -1.51 -0.17
CA VAL A 36 -3.62 -0.46 -0.24
C VAL A 36 -4.97 -0.96 0.30
N PRO A 37 -5.50 -2.14 -0.09
CA PRO A 37 -6.73 -2.67 0.51
C PRO A 37 -6.65 -2.93 2.01
N LYS A 38 -5.52 -3.45 2.51
CA LYS A 38 -5.35 -3.71 3.96
C LYS A 38 -5.25 -2.43 4.77
N ALA A 39 -4.52 -1.43 4.28
CA ALA A 39 -4.43 -0.13 4.92
C ALA A 39 -5.80 0.57 4.96
N LEU A 40 -6.58 0.48 3.87
CA LEU A 40 -7.94 1.01 3.83
C LEU A 40 -8.85 0.29 4.84
N TRP A 41 -8.74 -1.04 4.93
CA TRP A 41 -9.49 -1.80 5.93
C TRP A 41 -9.12 -1.39 7.35
N LEU A 42 -7.82 -1.22 7.65
CA LEU A 42 -7.36 -0.77 8.96
C LEU A 42 -7.91 0.63 9.29
N LYS A 43 -7.93 1.54 8.32
CA LYS A 43 -8.51 2.88 8.51
C LYS A 43 -10.00 2.86 8.85
N GLU A 44 -10.76 1.96 8.23
CA GLU A 44 -12.22 1.91 8.38
C GLU A 44 -12.66 1.10 9.60
N GLU A 45 -12.03 -0.04 9.85
CA GLU A 45 -12.46 -1.00 10.87
C GLU A 45 -11.67 -0.86 12.18
N GLU A 46 -10.43 -0.37 12.12
CA GLU A 46 -9.54 -0.17 13.28
C GLU A 46 -8.89 1.23 13.28
N PRO A 47 -9.69 2.32 13.23
CA PRO A 47 -9.19 3.68 13.01
C PRO A 47 -8.20 4.15 14.08
N GLU A 48 -8.35 3.71 15.33
CA GLU A 48 -7.42 4.05 16.41
C GLU A 48 -6.02 3.46 16.19
N VAL A 49 -5.94 2.23 15.70
CA VAL A 49 -4.69 1.56 15.35
C VAL A 49 -4.04 2.24 14.15
N TYR A 50 -4.83 2.51 13.10
CA TYR A 50 -4.37 3.24 11.92
C TYR A 50 -3.79 4.61 12.28
N ALA A 51 -4.49 5.37 13.15
CA ALA A 51 -4.06 6.68 13.61
C ALA A 51 -2.76 6.60 14.42
N ALA A 52 -2.68 5.66 15.38
CA ALA A 52 -1.52 5.50 16.27
C ALA A 52 -0.26 4.96 15.56
N ALA A 53 -0.41 4.27 14.43
CA ALA A 53 0.72 3.68 13.70
C ALA A 53 1.66 4.76 13.15
N THR A 54 2.94 4.71 13.54
CA THR A 54 4.00 5.48 12.90
C THR A 54 4.31 4.95 11.50
N TYR A 55 4.35 3.62 11.35
CA TYR A 55 4.61 2.95 10.08
C TYR A 55 3.55 1.92 9.76
N ILE A 56 3.16 1.86 8.48
CA ILE A 56 2.41 0.76 7.87
C ILE A 56 3.34 0.18 6.79
N CYS A 57 3.81 -1.04 7.00
CA CYS A 57 4.84 -1.64 6.15
C CYS A 57 4.66 -3.15 6.01
N GLU A 58 5.41 -3.77 5.11
CA GLU A 58 5.40 -5.22 4.97
C GLU A 58 6.36 -5.89 5.95
N TYR A 59 6.17 -7.18 6.19
CA TYR A 59 6.95 -7.92 7.19
C TYR A 59 8.46 -7.85 6.94
N GLN A 60 8.89 -7.81 5.67
CA GLN A 60 10.31 -7.71 5.31
C GLN A 60 10.89 -6.34 5.72
N ASP A 61 10.12 -5.26 5.57
CA ASP A 61 10.55 -3.91 5.91
C ASP A 61 10.68 -3.80 7.43
N PHE A 62 9.73 -4.40 8.17
CA PHE A 62 9.80 -4.51 9.62
C PHE A 62 10.99 -5.34 10.09
N ILE A 63 11.28 -6.48 9.46
CA ILE A 63 12.47 -7.30 9.80
C ILE A 63 13.75 -6.51 9.53
N ASN A 64 13.85 -5.81 8.39
CA ASN A 64 14.99 -4.93 8.09
C ASN A 64 15.18 -3.87 9.18
N PHE A 65 14.10 -3.20 9.59
CA PHE A 65 14.14 -2.22 10.66
C PHE A 65 14.60 -2.83 11.98
N ARG A 66 14.09 -4.02 12.34
CA ARG A 66 14.46 -4.70 13.59
C ARG A 66 15.91 -5.14 13.65
N LEU A 67 16.51 -5.48 12.51
CA LEU A 67 17.88 -5.99 12.42
C LEU A 67 18.91 -4.88 12.19
N THR A 68 18.53 -3.81 11.49
CA THR A 68 19.48 -2.78 11.01
C THR A 68 19.16 -1.38 11.52
N GLY A 69 17.96 -1.15 12.06
CA GLY A 69 17.45 0.19 12.39
C GLY A 69 16.93 0.97 11.18
N CYS A 70 17.05 0.43 9.96
CA CYS A 70 16.61 1.10 8.73
C CYS A 70 15.20 0.68 8.33
N MET A 71 14.27 1.64 8.26
CA MET A 71 12.93 1.43 7.71
C MET A 71 12.94 1.76 6.22
N CYS A 72 13.06 0.73 5.38
CA CYS A 72 13.12 0.87 3.93
C CYS A 72 12.27 -0.20 3.24
N ALA A 73 11.78 0.12 2.04
CA ALA A 73 11.02 -0.78 1.20
C ALA A 73 11.83 -1.25 -0.01
N SER A 74 11.60 -2.48 -0.47
CA SER A 74 12.15 -2.97 -1.75
C SER A 74 11.28 -2.48 -2.91
N VAL A 75 11.95 -1.94 -3.95
CA VAL A 75 11.28 -1.53 -5.20
C VAL A 75 10.47 -2.67 -5.82
N ASN A 76 10.97 -3.91 -5.76
CA ASN A 76 10.26 -5.08 -6.29
C ASN A 76 8.92 -5.30 -5.59
N ASN A 77 8.88 -5.13 -4.27
CA ASN A 77 7.66 -5.36 -3.50
C ASN A 77 6.63 -4.23 -3.66
N VAL A 78 7.06 -2.98 -3.51
CA VAL A 78 6.13 -1.84 -3.62
C VAL A 78 5.59 -1.70 -5.04
N SER A 79 6.41 -2.01 -6.05
CA SER A 79 5.95 -1.97 -7.45
C SER A 79 4.90 -3.04 -7.74
N ALA A 80 5.03 -4.24 -7.16
CA ALA A 80 4.12 -5.34 -7.43
C ALA A 80 2.80 -5.26 -6.66
N ARG A 81 2.77 -4.62 -5.48
CA ARG A 81 1.66 -4.78 -4.51
C ARG A 81 1.16 -3.48 -3.89
N TRP A 82 1.88 -2.37 -4.05
CA TRP A 82 1.53 -1.09 -3.43
C TRP A 82 1.14 -0.04 -4.47
N HIS A 83 1.10 -0.41 -5.75
CA HIS A 83 0.86 0.48 -6.89
C HIS A 83 1.92 1.57 -7.05
N TYR A 84 3.14 1.32 -6.55
CA TYR A 84 4.29 2.15 -6.85
C TYR A 84 4.73 1.92 -8.31
N ASP A 85 5.10 2.98 -9.00
CA ASP A 85 5.65 2.92 -10.34
C ASP A 85 7.01 3.62 -10.36
N THR A 86 8.03 3.01 -10.96
CA THR A 86 9.40 3.56 -10.90
C THR A 86 9.58 4.84 -11.71
N GLN A 87 8.64 5.20 -12.59
CA GLN A 87 8.64 6.45 -13.35
C GLN A 87 7.75 7.51 -12.71
N ARG A 88 6.66 7.11 -12.05
CA ARG A 88 5.64 8.02 -11.50
C ARG A 88 5.71 8.20 -9.98
N GLY A 89 6.36 7.27 -9.28
CA GLY A 89 6.45 7.24 -7.82
C GLY A 89 5.24 6.57 -7.17
N TRP A 90 4.83 7.12 -6.02
CA TRP A 90 3.71 6.61 -5.24
C TRP A 90 2.35 6.89 -5.92
N PRO A 91 1.29 6.13 -5.56
CA PRO A 91 -0.04 6.29 -6.12
C PRO A 91 -0.84 7.39 -5.40
N ASP A 92 -0.32 8.62 -5.34
CA ASP A 92 -0.91 9.73 -4.58
C ASP A 92 -2.40 9.98 -4.88
N THR A 93 -2.77 9.99 -6.16
CA THR A 93 -4.16 10.25 -6.60
C THR A 93 -5.11 9.12 -6.19
N LEU A 94 -4.64 7.87 -6.25
CA LEU A 94 -5.42 6.72 -5.79
C LEU A 94 -5.67 6.82 -4.28
N LEU A 95 -4.65 7.18 -3.49
CA LEU A 95 -4.79 7.32 -2.04
C LEU A 95 -5.72 8.49 -1.67
N GLN A 96 -5.65 9.61 -2.40
CA GLN A 96 -6.57 10.73 -2.25
C GLN A 96 -8.01 10.30 -2.58
N HIS A 97 -8.23 9.58 -3.68
CA HIS A 97 -9.56 9.08 -4.07
C HIS A 97 -10.13 8.13 -3.01
N LEU A 98 -9.30 7.27 -2.43
CA LEU A 98 -9.70 6.36 -1.35
C LEU A 98 -9.81 7.05 0.01
N GLY A 99 -9.54 8.36 0.08
CA GLY A 99 -9.65 9.16 1.28
C GLY A 99 -8.58 8.86 2.33
N MET A 100 -7.40 8.37 1.95
CA MET A 100 -6.28 8.05 2.86
C MET A 100 -4.91 8.61 2.39
N PRO A 101 -4.82 9.91 2.01
CA PRO A 101 -3.56 10.51 1.54
C PRO A 101 -2.42 10.44 2.57
N GLU A 102 -2.75 10.46 3.87
CA GLU A 102 -1.80 10.37 4.98
C GLU A 102 -1.06 9.03 5.05
N LEU A 103 -1.52 8.01 4.31
CA LEU A 103 -0.84 6.73 4.23
C LEU A 103 0.59 6.88 3.68
N LEU A 104 0.82 7.86 2.79
CA LEU A 104 2.15 8.14 2.24
C LEU A 104 3.17 8.45 3.34
N GLU A 105 2.76 9.16 4.39
CA GLU A 105 3.62 9.53 5.51
C GLU A 105 3.93 8.33 6.42
N LYS A 106 3.06 7.31 6.40
CA LYS A 106 3.21 6.07 7.19
C LYS A 106 3.99 4.99 6.44
N TRP A 107 4.24 5.14 5.15
CA TRP A 107 5.05 4.18 4.38
C TRP A 107 6.55 4.40 4.56
N PRO A 108 7.40 3.37 4.36
CA PRO A 108 8.84 3.57 4.27
C PRO A 108 9.16 4.56 3.15
N GLN A 109 9.92 5.62 3.48
CA GLN A 109 10.25 6.68 2.52
C GLN A 109 11.43 6.28 1.61
N ASP A 110 12.34 5.45 2.12
CA ASP A 110 13.47 4.94 1.36
C ASP A 110 13.04 3.69 0.57
N VAL A 111 12.95 3.83 -0.76
CA VAL A 111 12.73 2.71 -1.68
C VAL A 111 14.06 2.30 -2.30
N LEU A 112 14.55 1.12 -1.95
CA LEU A 112 15.86 0.63 -2.38
C LEU A 112 15.74 -0.24 -3.66
N PRO A 113 16.75 -0.20 -4.56
CA PRO A 113 16.82 -1.04 -5.75
C PRO A 113 17.25 -2.47 -5.37
N LEU A 114 16.39 -3.17 -4.62
CA LEU A 114 16.55 -4.54 -4.12
C LEU A 114 15.57 -5.49 -4.80
#